data_AF-C4ZDR1-F1
#
_entry.id   AF-C4ZDR1-F1
#
_cell.length_a   1.000
_cell.length_b   1.000
_cell.length_c   1.000
_cell.angle_alpha   90.00
_cell.angle_beta   90.00
_cell.angle_gamma   90.00
#
_symmetry.space_group_name_H-M   'P 1'
#
loop_
_entity.id
_entity.type
_entity.pdbx_description
1 polymer ?
#
loop_
_entity_poly.entity_id
_entity_poly.type
_entity_poly.pdbx_seq_one_letter_code
_entity_poly.pdbx_strand_id
1 'polypeptide(L)'
;MTTPLGDIEICIDGKTIKYTAQNMGVMDRLCLDVDGRFCIKVEFVPDGERHTISCIIKSHIPSDKDGVESGEQLALKSFYKGHSKLFDSVFMSG
;
A
#
# COMPACT_ATOMS: atom_id res chain seq x y z
N MET A 1 -5.47 4.10 10.21
CA MET A 1 -4.12 3.56 10.50
C MET A 1 -3.14 4.66 10.20
N THR A 2 -2.22 4.96 11.12
CA THR A 2 -1.20 6.00 10.91
C THR A 2 0.14 5.32 10.73
N THR A 3 0.74 5.50 9.55
CA THR A 3 2.09 5.00 9.27
C THR A 3 3.12 6.07 9.64
N PRO A 4 4.42 5.73 9.78
CA PRO A 4 5.47 6.74 9.92
C PRO A 4 5.52 7.77 8.78
N LEU A 5 4.99 7.41 7.60
CA LEU A 5 4.89 8.27 6.43
C LEU A 5 3.63 9.15 6.43
N GLY A 6 2.60 8.79 7.20
CA GLY A 6 1.32 9.49 7.26
C GLY A 6 0.12 8.56 7.30
N ASP A 7 -1.07 9.14 7.27
CA ASP A 7 -2.32 8.39 7.19
C ASP A 7 -2.56 7.87 5.78
N ILE A 8 -3.05 6.64 5.68
CA ILE A 8 -3.42 6.03 4.40
C ILE A 8 -4.89 6.36 4.09
N GLU A 9 -5.14 6.81 2.87
CA GLU A 9 -6.46 6.95 2.28
C GLU A 9 -6.54 6.11 1.00
N ILE A 10 -7.64 5.36 0.85
CA ILE A 10 -7.90 4.57 -0.35
C ILE A 10 -9.06 5.20 -1.11
N CYS A 11 -8.89 5.36 -2.41
CA CYS A 11 -9.91 5.88 -3.31
C CYS A 11 -10.19 4.91 -4.45
N ILE A 12 -11.45 4.80 -4.86
CA ILE A 12 -11.87 4.17 -6.12
C ILE A 12 -12.51 5.27 -6.97
N ASP A 13 -12.00 5.48 -8.18
CA ASP A 13 -12.40 6.55 -9.11
C ASP A 13 -12.42 7.93 -8.47
N GLY A 14 -11.42 8.21 -7.64
CA GLY A 14 -11.28 9.47 -6.90
C GLY A 14 -12.24 9.62 -5.71
N LYS A 15 -13.10 8.64 -5.42
CA LYS A 15 -13.96 8.64 -4.23
C LYS A 15 -13.29 7.88 -3.10
N THR A 16 -13.12 8.53 -1.95
CA THR A 16 -12.61 7.89 -0.74
C THR A 16 -13.55 6.79 -0.28
N ILE A 17 -12.99 5.63 0.02
CA ILE A 17 -13.72 4.46 0.49
C ILE A 17 -13.23 4.02 1.87
N LYS A 18 -14.06 3.24 2.57
CA LYS A 18 -13.62 2.54 3.77
C LYS A 18 -12.80 1.32 3.39
N TYR A 19 -11.80 1.03 4.19
CA TYR A 19 -10.97 -0.15 4.07
C TYR A 19 -10.73 -0.76 5.45
N THR A 20 -10.36 -2.04 5.45
CA THR A 20 -9.93 -2.73 6.66
C THR A 20 -8.43 -3.01 6.56
N ALA A 21 -7.66 -2.68 7.58
CA ALA A 21 -6.25 -3.05 7.66
C ALA A 21 -6.09 -4.31 8.51
N GLN A 22 -5.61 -5.39 7.91
CA GLN A 22 -5.28 -6.62 8.61
C GLN A 22 -3.76 -6.69 8.82
N ASN A 23 -3.32 -6.79 10.08
CA ASN A 23 -1.92 -7.07 10.38
C ASN A 23 -1.58 -8.52 9.96
N MET A 24 -0.59 -8.67 9.09
CA MET A 24 -0.12 -9.95 8.54
C MET A 24 1.12 -10.49 9.24
N GLY A 25 1.60 -9.79 10.28
CA GLY A 25 2.81 -10.12 11.01
C GLY A 25 4.10 -9.87 10.21
N VAL A 26 5.23 -10.00 10.90
CA VAL A 26 6.56 -9.98 10.28
C VAL A 26 6.77 -11.31 9.56
N MET A 27 7.39 -11.28 8.38
CA MET A 27 7.77 -12.52 7.69
C MET A 27 9.11 -12.99 8.25
N ASP A 28 9.05 -13.81 9.30
CA ASP A 28 10.20 -14.26 10.14
C ASP A 28 11.42 -14.81 9.39
N ARG A 29 11.33 -15.08 8.08
CA ARG A 29 12.41 -15.70 7.29
C ARG A 29 12.81 -15.00 6.00
N LEU A 30 12.05 -14.00 5.55
CA LEU A 30 12.22 -13.45 4.20
C LEU A 30 12.37 -11.92 4.17
N CYS A 31 11.95 -11.21 5.22
CA CYS A 31 12.00 -9.76 5.27
C CYS A 31 12.35 -9.29 6.68
N LEU A 32 13.60 -9.53 7.10
CA LEU A 32 14.09 -9.14 8.44
C LEU A 32 14.06 -7.62 8.65
N ASP A 33 14.11 -6.85 7.57
CA ASP A 33 14.17 -5.38 7.59
C ASP A 33 12.79 -4.71 7.52
N VAL A 34 11.70 -5.50 7.69
CA VAL A 34 10.33 -4.99 7.62
C VAL A 34 9.67 -5.05 9.00
N ASP A 35 9.45 -3.88 9.59
CA ASP A 35 8.85 -3.73 10.94
C ASP A 35 7.41 -4.27 11.04
N GLY A 36 6.72 -4.40 9.91
CA GLY A 36 5.37 -4.94 9.87
C GLY A 36 4.79 -5.00 8.47
N ARG A 37 3.81 -5.87 8.28
CA ARG A 37 3.08 -6.00 7.03
C ARG A 37 1.59 -5.92 7.29
N PHE A 38 0.90 -5.18 6.43
CA PHE A 38 -0.52 -4.97 6.54
C PHE A 38 -1.17 -5.26 5.20
N CYS A 39 -2.25 -6.02 5.21
CA CYS A 39 -3.12 -6.21 4.06
C CYS A 39 -4.27 -5.22 4.16
N ILE A 40 -4.40 -4.35 3.17
CA ILE A 40 -5.54 -3.44 3.02
C ILE A 40 -6.62 -4.18 2.24
N LYS A 41 -7.77 -4.38 2.87
CA LYS A 41 -8.95 -5.02 2.28
C LYS A 41 -10.01 -3.98 1.97
N VAL A 42 -10.50 -4.04 0.74
CA VAL A 42 -11.53 -3.18 0.21
C VAL A 42 -12.64 -4.08 -0.32
N GLU A 43 -13.86 -3.86 0.18
CA GLU A 43 -15.04 -4.49 -0.38
C GLU A 43 -15.43 -3.73 -1.66
N PHE A 44 -15.48 -4.44 -2.78
CA PHE A 44 -15.84 -3.88 -4.08
C PHE A 44 -16.72 -4.87 -4.85
N VAL A 45 -17.80 -4.36 -5.46
CA VAL A 45 -18.69 -5.16 -6.32
C VAL A 45 -18.32 -4.87 -7.77
N PRO A 46 -17.83 -5.86 -8.53
CA PRO A 46 -17.52 -5.66 -9.94
C PRO A 46 -18.76 -5.31 -10.75
N ASP A 47 -18.67 -4.26 -11.56
CA ASP A 47 -19.73 -3.83 -12.48
C ASP A 47 -19.39 -4.10 -13.97
N GLY A 48 -18.16 -4.57 -14.24
CA GLY A 48 -17.65 -4.84 -15.58
C GLY A 48 -16.89 -3.68 -16.22
N GLU A 49 -16.81 -2.53 -15.54
CA GLU A 49 -16.14 -1.33 -16.03
C GLU A 49 -14.69 -1.22 -15.53
N ARG A 50 -13.93 -0.32 -16.16
CA ARG A 50 -12.55 -0.03 -15.75
C ARG A 50 -12.55 0.98 -14.62
N HIS A 51 -12.10 0.56 -13.45
CA HIS A 51 -11.90 1.42 -12.29
C HIS A 51 -10.44 1.77 -12.05
N THR A 52 -10.22 2.91 -11.40
CA THR A 52 -8.90 3.30 -10.88
C THR A 52 -8.90 3.26 -9.37
N ILE A 53 -8.08 2.37 -8.80
CA ILE A 53 -7.83 2.32 -7.36
C ILE A 53 -6.58 3.14 -7.06
N SER A 54 -6.64 4.02 -6.07
CA SER A 54 -5.52 4.85 -5.64
C SER A 54 -5.29 4.71 -4.14
N CYS A 55 -4.02 4.54 -3.76
CA CYS A 55 -3.54 4.62 -2.38
C CYS A 55 -2.81 5.95 -2.18
N ILE A 56 -3.22 6.71 -1.17
CA ILE A 56 -2.72 8.06 -0.90
C ILE A 56 -2.18 8.09 0.51
N ILE A 57 -0.91 8.50 0.67
CA ILE A 57 -0.30 8.74 1.97
C ILE A 57 -0.38 10.24 2.27
N LYS A 58 -1.26 10.63 3.20
CA LYS A 58 -1.45 12.04 3.56
C LYS A 58 -0.20 12.60 4.20
N SER A 59 0.20 13.79 3.77
CA SER A 59 1.37 14.52 4.28
C SER A 59 2.71 13.81 4.02
N HIS A 60 2.76 12.84 3.11
CA HIS A 60 4.04 12.32 2.60
C HIS A 60 4.75 13.41 1.81
N ILE A 61 6.03 13.62 2.11
CA ILE A 61 6.90 14.51 1.35
C ILE A 61 7.72 13.60 0.43
N PRO A 62 7.61 13.74 -0.90
CA PRO A 62 8.37 12.91 -1.84
C PRO A 62 9.87 12.92 -1.54
N SER A 63 10.48 11.76 -1.63
CA SER A 63 11.93 11.56 -1.46
C SER A 63 12.55 11.12 -2.78
N ASP A 64 13.80 11.50 -3.04
CA ASP A 64 14.56 11.03 -4.21
C ASP A 64 14.79 9.50 -4.21
N LYS A 65 14.55 8.85 -3.06
CA LYS A 65 14.58 7.39 -2.92
C LYS A 65 13.26 6.71 -3.29
N ASP A 66 12.18 7.47 -3.42
CA ASP A 66 10.88 6.94 -3.82
C ASP A 66 10.97 6.40 -5.25
N GLY A 67 10.38 5.24 -5.50
CA GLY A 67 10.60 4.58 -6.78
C GLY A 67 9.73 3.36 -6.99
N VAL A 68 9.66 2.94 -8.26
CA VAL A 68 9.11 1.63 -8.61
C VAL A 68 10.20 0.61 -8.34
N GLU A 69 9.89 -0.39 -7.53
CA GLU A 69 10.79 -1.51 -7.27
C GLU A 69 10.41 -2.67 -8.18
N SER A 70 11.43 -3.27 -8.80
CA SER A 70 11.25 -4.44 -9.65
C SER A 70 11.38 -5.71 -8.81
N GLY A 71 10.39 -6.59 -8.87
CA GLY A 71 10.36 -7.86 -8.15
C GLY A 71 9.35 -8.84 -8.75
N GLU A 72 9.29 -10.05 -8.19
CA GLU A 72 8.44 -11.16 -8.68
C GLU A 72 6.93 -10.91 -8.51
N GLN A 73 6.53 -9.90 -7.73
CA GLN A 73 5.13 -9.50 -7.51
C GLN A 73 4.79 -8.20 -8.24
N LEU A 74 3.56 -8.11 -8.76
CA LEU A 74 3.02 -6.99 -9.54
C LEU A 74 3.32 -5.63 -8.89
N ALA A 75 3.79 -4.70 -9.73
CA ALA A 75 3.97 -3.26 -9.51
C ALA A 75 4.13 -2.83 -8.04
N LEU A 76 5.34 -3.03 -7.49
CA LEU A 76 5.72 -2.48 -6.20
C LEU A 76 6.15 -1.02 -6.34
N LYS A 77 5.47 -0.11 -5.64
CA LYS A 77 5.95 1.28 -5.47
C LYS A 77 6.36 1.50 -4.02
N SER A 78 7.59 1.99 -3.85
CA SER A 78 8.17 2.25 -2.54
C SER A 78 8.26 3.73 -2.23
N PHE A 79 8.04 4.05 -0.95
CA PHE A 79 8.04 5.38 -0.37
C PHE A 79 8.97 5.40 0.86
N TYR A 80 9.77 6.44 0.99
CA TYR A 80 10.82 6.55 2.01
C TYR A 80 10.70 7.84 2.80
N LYS A 81 10.94 7.75 4.12
CA LYS A 81 11.13 8.91 5.01
C LYS A 81 12.08 8.55 6.13
N GLY A 82 13.26 9.19 6.14
CA GLY A 82 14.33 8.82 7.07
C GLY A 82 14.75 7.36 6.88
N HIS A 83 14.61 6.56 7.93
CA HIS A 83 14.89 5.12 7.93
C HIS A 83 13.64 4.26 7.67
N SER A 84 12.46 4.86 7.50
CA SER A 84 11.22 4.14 7.23
C SER A 84 10.99 3.97 5.74
N LYS A 85 10.59 2.76 5.33
CA LYS A 85 10.18 2.40 3.98
C LYS A 85 8.78 1.78 4.02
N LEU A 86 7.91 2.17 3.09
CA LEU A 86 6.62 1.55 2.83
C LEU A 86 6.56 1.16 1.36
N PHE A 87 6.06 -0.03 1.06
CA PHE A 87 5.79 -0.46 -0.29
C PHE A 87 4.33 -0.87 -0.43
N ASP A 88 3.74 -0.55 -1.57
CA ASP A 88 2.38 -0.98 -1.94
C ASP A 88 2.45 -2.07 -3.00
N SER A 89 1.56 -3.06 -2.89
CA SER A 89 1.44 -4.20 -3.80
C SER A 89 -0.04 -4.57 -3.91
N VAL A 90 -0.55 -4.65 -5.15
CA VAL A 90 -1.96 -4.96 -5.40
C VAL A 90 -2.12 -6.42 -5.79
N PHE A 91 -2.97 -7.13 -5.05
CA PHE A 91 -3.40 -8.50 -5.36
C PHE A 91 -4.91 -8.54 -5.50
N MET A 92 -5.39 -9.07 -6.62
CA MET A 92 -6.81 -9.35 -6.84
C MET A 92 -7.04 -10.83 -6.49
N SER A 93 -7.81 -11.11 -5.44
CA SER A 93 -8.30 -12.46 -5.16
C SER A 93 -9.63 -12.67 -5.88
N GLY A 94 -9.67 -13.61 -6.82
CA GLY A 94 -10.89 -14.03 -7.52
C GLY A 94 -11.67 -15.10 -6.77
#